data_AF-A0A949YFN9-F1
#
_entry.id   AF-A0A949YFN9-F1
#
_cell.length_a   1.000
_cell.length_b   1.000
_cell.length_c   1.000
_cell.angle_alpha   90.00
_cell.angle_beta   90.00
_cell.angle_gamma   90.00
#
_symmetry.space_group_name_H-M   'P 1'
#
loop_
_entity.id
_entity.type
_entity.pdbx_description
1 polymer ?
#
loop_
_entity_poly.entity_id
_entity_poly.type
_entity_poly.pdbx_seq_one_letter_code
_entity_poly.pdbx_strand_id
1 'polypeptide(L)'
;MHKILMLLVAGVLCSSLGLLRADDGGKTITIKGDGLCAKCGLKDKDAKKCQNAVVVTKDGKKTTYYLAGKLSNDAHKSLGFCNASKDEPVKVEVTGTCEKKGDKLVLTPTEKIKKIE
;
A
#
# COMPACT_ATOMS: atom_id res chain seq x y z
N MET A 1 5.35 53.12 5.47
CA MET A 1 4.01 53.18 4.85
C MET A 1 3.51 51.74 4.74
N HIS A 2 2.92 51.23 5.81
CA HIS A 2 1.48 50.96 5.88
C HIS A 2 1.00 49.96 4.81
N LYS A 3 0.87 48.68 5.18
CA LYS A 3 -0.45 48.05 5.43
C LYS A 3 -0.33 46.54 5.66
N ILE A 4 -0.48 46.17 6.93
CA ILE A 4 -1.04 44.89 7.36
C ILE A 4 -2.52 44.87 6.95
N LEU A 5 -3.00 43.79 6.35
CA LEU A 5 -4.41 43.42 6.44
C LEU A 5 -4.57 41.90 6.34
N MET A 6 -4.94 41.30 7.46
CA MET A 6 -5.52 39.95 7.56
C MET A 6 -6.80 39.86 6.74
N LEU A 7 -7.08 38.70 6.15
CA LEU A 7 -8.45 38.26 5.88
C LEU A 7 -8.58 36.74 6.03
N LEU A 8 -9.16 36.35 7.17
CA LEU A 8 -9.86 35.10 7.39
C LEU A 8 -11.04 35.00 6.40
N VAL A 9 -11.11 33.91 5.63
CA VAL A 9 -12.37 33.42 5.07
C VAL A 9 -12.57 31.99 5.57
N ALA A 10 -13.49 31.88 6.53
CA ALA A 10 -14.17 30.65 6.86
C ALA A 10 -15.10 30.30 5.69
N GLY A 11 -14.67 29.37 4.85
CA GLY A 11 -15.49 28.74 3.83
C GLY A 11 -16.02 27.41 4.36
N VAL A 12 -17.17 27.45 5.02
CA VAL A 12 -18.00 26.26 5.27
C VAL A 12 -18.44 25.72 3.91
N LEU A 13 -17.89 24.58 3.50
CA LEU A 13 -18.46 23.73 2.47
C LEU A 13 -18.89 22.42 3.15
N CYS A 14 -20.18 22.35 3.48
CA CYS A 14 -20.87 21.09 3.71
C CYS A 14 -20.71 20.22 2.46
N SER A 15 -19.90 19.17 2.57
CA SER A 15 -20.01 17.98 1.72
C SER A 15 -20.27 16.81 2.65
N SER A 16 -21.56 16.55 2.86
CA SER A 16 -22.06 15.30 3.41
C SER A 16 -21.67 14.17 2.47
N LEU A 17 -20.66 13.38 2.82
CA LEU A 17 -20.47 12.04 2.27
C LEU A 17 -19.71 11.16 3.28
N GLY A 18 -20.46 10.22 3.87
CA GLY A 18 -19.93 9.08 4.60
C GLY A 18 -19.71 9.32 6.09
N LEU A 19 -20.54 8.68 6.91
CA LEU A 19 -20.11 8.20 8.21
C LEU A 19 -18.81 7.40 8.02
N LEU A 20 -17.65 8.01 8.21
CA LEU A 20 -16.45 7.27 8.54
C LEU A 20 -16.66 6.77 9.97
N ARG A 21 -17.28 5.59 10.08
CA ARG A 21 -17.06 4.76 11.25
C ARG A 21 -15.56 4.48 11.26
N ALA A 22 -14.85 5.13 12.18
CA ALA A 22 -13.56 4.65 12.62
C ALA A 22 -13.83 3.30 13.30
N ASP A 23 -13.82 2.25 12.50
CA ASP A 23 -13.69 0.89 13.00
C ASP A 23 -12.26 0.79 13.54
N ASP A 24 -12.11 0.38 14.79
CA ASP A 24 -10.83 0.26 15.52
C ASP A 24 -9.91 -0.86 14.95
N GLY A 25 -10.10 -1.24 13.68
CA GLY A 25 -9.24 -2.10 12.88
C GLY A 25 -8.72 -1.32 11.68
N GLY A 26 -7.40 -1.35 11.44
CA GLY A 26 -6.71 -0.54 10.42
C GLY A 26 -7.44 -0.45 9.07
N LYS A 27 -7.33 0.71 8.39
CA LYS A 27 -8.11 1.02 7.18
C LYS A 27 -8.01 -0.09 6.13
N THR A 28 -9.15 -0.72 5.83
CA THR A 28 -9.26 -1.64 4.69
C THR A 28 -9.11 -0.85 3.40
N ILE A 29 -8.15 -1.23 2.57
CA ILE A 29 -7.87 -0.62 1.29
C ILE A 29 -7.70 -1.68 0.20
N THR A 30 -7.94 -1.29 -1.04
CA THR A 30 -7.61 -2.07 -2.24
C THR A 30 -6.54 -1.34 -3.02
N ILE A 31 -5.44 -2.03 -3.34
CA ILE A 31 -4.34 -1.49 -4.14
C ILE A 31 -4.09 -2.36 -5.37
N LYS A 32 -3.64 -1.72 -6.45
CA LYS A 32 -3.13 -2.39 -7.66
C LYS A 32 -1.70 -1.95 -7.91
N GLY A 33 -0.80 -2.88 -8.19
CA GLY A 33 0.60 -2.54 -8.41
C GLY A 33 1.49 -3.72 -8.73
N ASP A 34 2.79 -3.46 -8.62
CA ASP A 34 3.87 -4.38 -8.94
C ASP A 34 4.19 -5.26 -7.74
N GLY A 35 3.76 -6.52 -7.80
CA GLY A 35 4.01 -7.56 -6.80
C GLY A 35 5.36 -8.25 -7.01
N LEU A 36 6.20 -8.22 -5.98
CA LEU A 36 7.51 -8.87 -5.96
C LEU A 36 8.01 -9.12 -4.54
N CYS A 37 9.06 -9.94 -4.39
CA CYS A 37 9.73 -10.14 -3.11
C CYS A 37 10.54 -8.89 -2.73
N ALA A 38 10.30 -8.33 -1.55
CA ALA A 38 11.06 -7.21 -0.99
C ALA A 38 12.55 -7.56 -0.80
N LYS A 39 12.84 -8.77 -0.30
CA LYS A 39 14.23 -9.23 -0.14
C LYS A 39 14.93 -9.41 -1.48
N CYS A 40 14.34 -10.16 -2.41
CA CYS A 40 15.02 -10.58 -3.65
C CYS A 40 14.83 -9.56 -4.78
N GLY A 41 13.60 -9.19 -5.06
CA GLY A 41 13.24 -8.28 -6.16
C GLY A 41 13.54 -6.82 -5.83
N LEU A 42 13.16 -6.33 -4.64
CA LEU A 42 13.49 -4.95 -4.24
C LEU A 42 14.93 -4.78 -3.75
N LYS A 43 15.58 -5.87 -3.31
CA LYS A 43 16.87 -5.85 -2.60
C LYS A 43 16.82 -4.97 -1.35
N ASP A 44 15.68 -4.99 -0.64
CA ASP A 44 15.52 -4.29 0.64
C ASP A 44 16.45 -4.92 1.69
N LYS A 45 17.37 -4.12 2.22
CA LYS A 45 18.38 -4.54 3.22
C LYS A 45 17.75 -4.92 4.56
N ASP A 46 16.55 -4.42 4.85
CA ASP A 46 15.84 -4.68 6.09
C ASP A 46 14.98 -5.96 6.01
N ALA A 47 14.72 -6.46 4.80
CA ALA A 47 13.98 -7.71 4.57
C ALA A 47 14.91 -8.93 4.71
N LYS A 48 15.10 -9.41 5.95
CA LYS A 48 16.01 -10.56 6.22
C LYS A 48 15.48 -11.91 5.71
N LYS A 49 14.16 -12.06 5.60
CA LYS A 49 13.47 -13.25 5.08
C LYS A 49 12.61 -12.91 3.86
N CYS A 50 12.13 -13.92 3.14
CA CYS A 50 11.17 -13.71 2.06
C CYS A 50 9.96 -12.93 2.58
N GLN A 51 9.70 -11.81 1.93
CA GLN A 51 8.69 -10.83 2.31
C GLN A 51 8.10 -10.31 1.02
N ASN A 52 6.82 -10.55 0.77
CA ASN A 52 6.17 -9.99 -0.42
C ASN A 52 5.92 -8.50 -0.23
N ALA A 53 5.96 -7.76 -1.33
CA ALA A 53 5.61 -6.36 -1.39
C ALA A 53 4.86 -6.05 -2.67
N VAL A 54 4.05 -4.99 -2.63
CA VAL A 54 3.41 -4.39 -3.79
C VAL A 54 3.88 -2.95 -3.90
N VAL A 55 4.45 -2.59 -5.03
CA VAL A 55 4.83 -1.22 -5.34
C VAL A 55 3.73 -0.58 -6.16
N VAL A 56 3.10 0.44 -5.59
CA VAL A 56 2.07 1.25 -6.26
C VAL A 56 2.75 2.52 -6.77
N THR A 57 2.61 2.81 -8.06
CA THR A 57 3.06 4.08 -8.62
C THR A 57 1.85 4.97 -8.88
N LYS A 58 1.79 6.12 -8.22
CA LYS A 58 0.74 7.13 -8.42
C LYS A 58 1.40 8.50 -8.57
N ASP A 59 1.06 9.22 -9.64
CA ASP A 59 1.61 10.55 -9.94
C ASP A 59 3.15 10.58 -9.92
N GLY A 60 3.77 9.53 -10.48
CA GLY A 60 5.23 9.35 -10.50
C GLY A 60 5.87 8.98 -9.16
N LYS A 61 5.11 8.95 -8.06
CA LYS A 61 5.59 8.55 -6.73
C LYS A 61 5.38 7.06 -6.51
N LYS A 62 6.42 6.37 -6.06
CA LYS A 62 6.38 4.94 -5.70
C LYS A 62 6.13 4.77 -4.21
N THR A 63 5.11 4.00 -3.87
CA THR A 63 4.79 3.61 -2.50
C THR A 63 4.89 2.10 -2.38
N THR A 64 5.64 1.61 -1.39
CA THR A 64 5.84 0.17 -1.16
C THR A 64 4.96 -0.30 0.00
N TYR A 65 4.12 -1.29 -0.25
CA TYR A 65 3.29 -1.97 0.74
C TYR A 65 3.85 -3.37 1.01
N TYR A 66 4.28 -3.65 2.23
CA TYR A 66 4.81 -4.94 2.64
C TYR A 66 3.65 -5.86 3.03
N LEU A 67 3.52 -7.01 2.37
CA LEU A 67 2.39 -7.91 2.57
C LEU A 67 2.63 -8.89 3.73
N ALA A 68 1.79 -8.86 4.75
CA ALA A 68 1.88 -9.76 5.89
C ALA A 68 0.79 -10.85 5.86
N GLY A 69 0.90 -11.85 6.75
CA GLY A 69 -0.13 -12.87 6.96
C GLY A 69 -0.06 -14.07 6.00
N LYS A 70 -0.95 -15.05 6.24
CA LYS A 70 -0.94 -16.33 5.54
C LYS A 70 -1.20 -16.20 4.03
N LEU A 71 -2.14 -15.36 3.64
CA LEU A 71 -2.49 -15.13 2.23
C LEU A 71 -1.30 -14.56 1.43
N SER A 72 -0.48 -13.72 2.06
CA SER A 72 0.80 -13.27 1.49
C SER A 72 1.78 -14.43 1.32
N ASN A 73 1.98 -15.24 2.36
CA ASN A 73 2.92 -16.36 2.30
C ASN A 73 2.54 -17.36 1.20
N ASP A 74 1.25 -17.70 1.08
CA ASP A 74 0.73 -18.62 0.07
C ASP A 74 0.90 -18.05 -1.35
N ALA A 75 0.80 -16.72 -1.52
CA ALA A 75 1.00 -16.04 -2.80
C ALA A 75 2.46 -16.01 -3.28
N HIS A 76 3.44 -16.18 -2.38
CA HIS A 76 4.86 -15.96 -2.70
C HIS A 76 5.36 -16.79 -3.89
N LYS A 77 5.06 -18.10 -3.88
CA LYS A 77 5.39 -19.00 -4.99
C LYS A 77 4.25 -19.06 -6.01
N SER A 78 3.01 -19.14 -5.56
CA SER A 78 1.86 -19.39 -6.44
C SER A 78 1.59 -18.26 -7.44
N LEU A 79 1.88 -17.01 -7.08
CA LEU A 79 1.74 -15.87 -7.98
C LEU A 79 3.06 -15.43 -8.61
N GLY A 80 4.19 -16.06 -8.29
CA GLY A 80 5.48 -15.78 -8.90
C GLY A 80 6.32 -14.68 -8.25
N PHE A 81 5.95 -14.17 -7.07
CA PHE A 81 6.69 -13.10 -6.37
C PHE A 81 8.14 -13.47 -6.07
N CYS A 82 8.43 -14.76 -5.88
CA CYS A 82 9.77 -15.27 -5.61
C CYS A 82 10.74 -15.06 -6.78
N ASN A 83 10.23 -15.09 -8.01
CA ASN A 83 11.02 -14.97 -9.24
C ASN A 83 10.87 -13.59 -9.89
N ALA A 84 9.93 -12.77 -9.40
CA ALA A 84 9.69 -11.41 -9.88
C ALA A 84 10.87 -10.47 -9.56
N SER A 85 11.12 -9.54 -10.47
CA SER A 85 12.16 -8.50 -10.36
C SER A 85 11.55 -7.10 -10.52
N LYS A 86 12.38 -6.05 -10.46
CA LYS A 86 11.90 -4.68 -10.74
C LYS A 86 11.55 -4.47 -12.21
N ASP A 87 12.18 -5.24 -13.09
CA ASP A 87 12.00 -5.15 -14.54
C ASP A 87 10.84 -6.03 -15.00
N GLU A 88 10.61 -7.15 -14.29
CA GLU A 88 9.52 -8.09 -14.55
C GLU A 88 8.70 -8.36 -13.26
N PRO A 89 7.90 -7.39 -12.80
CA PRO A 89 7.04 -7.57 -11.64
C PRO A 89 5.77 -8.34 -12.00
N VAL A 90 5.14 -8.97 -10.99
CA VAL A 90 3.82 -9.57 -11.16
C VAL A 90 2.76 -8.51 -10.85
N LYS A 91 1.94 -8.12 -11.82
CA LYS A 91 0.84 -7.20 -11.56
C LYS A 91 -0.21 -7.89 -10.67
N VAL A 92 -0.58 -7.23 -9.58
CA VAL A 92 -1.55 -7.77 -8.61
C VAL A 92 -2.55 -6.72 -8.10
N GLU A 93 -3.72 -7.20 -7.70
CA GLU A 93 -4.70 -6.49 -6.88
C GLU A 93 -4.73 -7.12 -5.47
N VAL A 94 -4.60 -6.29 -4.44
CA VAL A 94 -4.62 -6.71 -3.04
C VAL A 94 -5.63 -5.87 -2.26
N THR A 95 -6.59 -6.53 -1.63
CA THR A 95 -7.46 -5.91 -0.62
C THR A 95 -7.06 -6.40 0.77
N GLY A 96 -6.93 -5.47 1.71
CA GLY A 96 -6.53 -5.81 3.07
C GLY A 96 -6.50 -4.63 4.01
N THR A 97 -6.18 -4.89 5.27
CA THR A 97 -6.00 -3.85 6.29
C THR A 97 -4.58 -3.29 6.21
N CYS A 98 -4.46 -1.97 6.10
CA CYS A 98 -3.18 -1.29 6.03
C CYS A 98 -2.86 -0.59 7.34
N GLU A 99 -1.67 -0.83 7.85
CA GLU A 99 -1.14 -0.23 9.07
C GLU A 99 0.25 0.34 8.81
N LYS A 100 0.58 1.46 9.43
CA LYS A 100 1.95 1.98 9.43
C LYS A 100 2.70 1.39 10.62
N LYS A 101 3.74 0.59 10.37
CA LYS A 101 4.62 0.00 11.39
C LYS A 101 6.01 0.59 11.24
N GLY A 102 6.34 1.57 12.08
CA GLY A 102 7.53 2.42 11.90
C GLY A 102 7.43 3.19 10.58
N ASP A 103 8.45 3.08 9.73
CA ASP A 103 8.48 3.74 8.41
C ASP A 103 7.88 2.89 7.28
N LYS A 104 7.39 1.68 7.60
CA LYS A 104 6.84 0.75 6.60
C LYS A 104 5.32 0.72 6.63
N LEU A 105 4.73 0.70 5.44
CA LEU A 105 3.31 0.37 5.26
C LEU A 105 3.18 -1.15 5.18
N VAL A 106 2.47 -1.73 6.13
CA VAL A 106 2.20 -3.17 6.17
C VAL A 106 0.74 -3.40 5.81
N LEU A 107 0.51 -4.16 4.75
CA LEU A 107 -0.82 -4.54 4.28
C LEU A 107 -1.04 -6.02 4.58
N THR A 108 -2.05 -6.34 5.38
CA THR A 108 -2.47 -7.72 5.64
C THR A 108 -3.66 -8.03 4.74
N PRO A 109 -3.52 -8.88 3.71
CA PRO A 109 -4.63 -9.22 2.83
C PRO A 109 -5.76 -9.86 3.63
N THR A 110 -6.99 -9.43 3.37
CA THR A 110 -8.21 -10.02 3.95
C THR A 110 -8.88 -11.02 3.00
N GLU A 111 -8.48 -11.01 1.73
CA GLU A 111 -8.91 -11.93 0.70
C GLU A 111 -7.74 -12.40 -0.17
N LYS A 112 -7.97 -13.43 -1.00
CA LYS A 112 -6.94 -13.99 -1.87
C LYS A 112 -6.41 -12.92 -2.83
N ILE A 113 -5.09 -12.79 -2.88
CA ILE A 113 -4.41 -11.86 -3.79
C ILE A 113 -4.69 -12.29 -5.24
N LYS A 114 -5.12 -11.33 -6.06
CA LYS A 114 -5.44 -11.57 -7.47
C LYS A 114 -4.27 -11.13 -8.33
N LYS A 115 -3.79 -12.02 -9.20
CA LYS A 115 -2.94 -11.61 -10.32
C LYS A 115 -3.83 -10.90 -11.33
N ILE A 116 -3.38 -9.74 -11.80
CA ILE A 116 -4.06 -8.97 -12.85
C ILE A 116 -3.13 -8.93 -14.07
N GLU A 117 -3.71 -8.78 -15.25
CA GLU A 117 -2.98 -8.65 -16.52
C GLU A 117 -2.51 -7.20 -16.74
#